data_AF-A0A1F3BC77-F1
#
_entry.id   AF-A0A1F3BC77-F1
#
_cell.length_a   1.000
_cell.length_b   1.000
_cell.length_c   1.000
_cell.angle_alpha   90.00
_cell.angle_beta   90.00
_cell.angle_gamma   90.00
#
_symmetry.space_group_name_H-M   'P 1'
#
loop_
_entity.id
_entity.type
_entity.pdbx_description
1 polymer ?
#
loop_
_entity_poly.entity_id
_entity_poly.type
_entity_poly.pdbx_seq_one_letter_code
_entity_poly.pdbx_strand_id
1 'polypeptide(L)'
;MTCRRAELNSFLAKSLAANGQLIMPMVDLIEQCQIAVDDVLEVFGRRTGEAVLRISAAGVAGEYHRGRVGGQIVRYGSQDGVVSLSNRKMRITRPRLRIRGGKTGGEVGIGAYDAMRDDGLLSEKIWDTLMLRRAVESGQHLF
;
A
#
# COMPACT_ATOMS: atom_id res chain seq x y z
N MET A 1 40.33 2.22 -8.70
CA MET A 1 39.22 1.83 -9.60
C MET A 1 38.19 2.95 -9.86
N THR A 2 38.35 4.14 -9.28
CA THR A 2 37.45 5.31 -9.42
C THR A 2 37.55 6.05 -10.76
N CYS A 3 38.73 6.07 -11.40
CA CYS A 3 38.98 6.81 -12.64
C CYS A 3 38.17 6.28 -13.84
N ARG A 4 38.09 4.95 -14.01
CA ARG A 4 37.34 4.30 -15.11
C ARG A 4 35.82 4.53 -15.02
N ARG A 5 35.28 4.70 -13.81
CA ARG A 5 33.86 5.01 -13.58
C ARG A 5 33.55 6.48 -13.91
N ALA A 6 34.46 7.39 -13.59
CA ALA A 6 34.32 8.81 -13.91
C ALA A 6 34.41 9.07 -15.43
N GLU A 7 35.32 8.40 -16.14
CA GLU A 7 35.43 8.47 -17.60
C GLU A 7 34.19 7.91 -18.31
N LEU A 8 33.65 6.79 -17.82
CA LEU A 8 32.41 6.20 -18.33
C LEU A 8 31.23 7.16 -18.16
N ASN A 9 31.11 7.79 -17.00
CA ASN A 9 30.05 8.77 -16.72
C ASN A 9 30.17 10.02 -17.62
N SER A 10 31.38 10.51 -17.84
CA SER A 10 31.67 11.63 -18.75
C SER A 10 31.27 11.30 -20.20
N PHE A 11 31.62 10.10 -20.66
CA PHE A 11 31.26 9.63 -22.00
C PHE A 11 29.74 9.46 -22.15
N LEU A 12 29.08 8.83 -21.17
CA LEU A 12 27.63 8.69 -21.14
C LEU A 12 26.95 10.05 -21.15
N ALA A 13 27.37 11.01 -20.32
CA ALA A 13 26.80 12.35 -20.28
C ALA A 13 26.91 13.10 -21.62
N LYS A 14 28.06 13.02 -22.30
CA LYS A 14 28.24 13.61 -23.64
C LYS A 14 27.36 12.94 -24.69
N SER A 15 27.28 11.61 -24.67
CA SER A 15 26.42 10.84 -25.58
C SER A 15 24.93 11.10 -25.34
N LEU A 16 24.53 11.32 -24.08
CA LEU A 16 23.16 11.66 -23.70
C LEU A 16 22.80 13.09 -24.15
N ALA A 17 23.70 14.05 -23.96
CA ALA A 17 23.51 15.43 -24.38
C ALA A 17 23.41 15.56 -25.90
N ALA A 18 24.21 14.80 -26.65
CA ALA A 18 24.17 14.78 -28.11
C ALA A 18 22.86 14.16 -28.67
N ASN A 19 22.23 13.25 -27.94
CA ASN A 19 21.02 12.54 -28.35
C ASN A 19 19.78 12.93 -27.52
N GLY A 20 19.79 14.08 -26.83
CA GLY A 20 18.75 14.45 -25.88
C GLY A 20 17.33 14.42 -26.46
N GLN A 21 17.17 14.80 -27.72
CA GLN A 21 15.88 14.78 -28.43
C GLN A 21 15.33 13.36 -28.68
N LEU A 22 16.20 12.34 -28.81
CA LEU A 22 15.80 10.94 -28.96
C LEU A 22 15.42 10.29 -27.62
N ILE A 23 15.92 10.84 -26.52
CA ILE A 23 15.72 10.28 -25.17
C ILE A 23 14.45 10.81 -24.53
N MET A 24 14.01 12.03 -24.90
CA MET A 24 12.77 12.63 -24.38
C MET A 24 11.55 11.69 -24.45
N PRO A 25 11.23 11.06 -25.61
CA PRO A 25 10.10 10.13 -25.68
C PRO A 25 10.22 8.91 -24.75
N MET A 26 11.44 8.47 -24.42
CA MET A 26 11.65 7.36 -23.49
C MET A 26 11.41 7.80 -22.04
N VAL A 27 11.82 9.02 -21.68
CA VAL A 27 11.55 9.59 -20.35
C VAL A 27 10.05 9.80 -20.16
N ASP A 28 9.38 10.36 -21.16
CA ASP A 28 7.92 10.56 -21.12
C ASP A 28 7.17 9.23 -20.96
N LEU A 29 7.62 8.18 -21.65
CA LEU A 29 7.05 6.84 -21.52
C LEU A 29 7.24 6.27 -20.11
N ILE A 30 8.43 6.45 -19.51
CA ILE A 30 8.71 5.98 -18.14
C ILE A 30 7.84 6.72 -17.13
N GLU A 31 7.68 8.03 -17.26
CA GLU A 31 6.82 8.83 -16.40
C GLU A 31 5.36 8.37 -16.50
N GLN A 32 4.85 8.17 -17.71
CA GLN A 32 3.50 7.65 -17.94
C GLN A 32 3.31 6.26 -17.35
N CYS A 33 4.30 5.37 -17.50
CA CYS A 33 4.27 4.06 -16.87
C CYS A 33 4.22 4.16 -15.35
N GLN A 34 4.97 5.09 -14.74
CA GLN A 34 4.96 5.28 -13.30
C GLN A 34 3.59 5.73 -12.79
N ILE A 35 2.94 6.67 -13.49
CA ILE A 35 1.57 7.09 -13.20
C ILE A 35 0.59 5.92 -13.32
N ALA A 36 0.67 5.16 -14.43
CA ALA A 36 -0.22 4.03 -14.67
C ALA A 36 -0.07 2.93 -13.60
N VAL A 37 1.16 2.67 -13.15
CA VAL A 37 1.43 1.71 -12.06
C VAL A 37 0.88 2.21 -10.73
N ASP A 38 1.05 3.49 -10.41
CA ASP A 38 0.51 4.10 -9.19
C ASP A 38 -1.02 3.96 -9.12
N ASP A 39 -1.73 4.18 -10.24
CA ASP A 39 -3.18 4.03 -10.31
C ASP A 39 -3.64 2.59 -10.05
N VAL A 40 -2.94 1.62 -10.67
CA VAL A 40 -3.23 0.19 -10.47
C VAL A 40 -3.00 -0.20 -9.01
N LEU A 41 -1.93 0.29 -8.40
CA LEU A 41 -1.61 0.01 -7.00
C LEU A 41 -2.59 0.66 -6.03
N GLU A 42 -3.15 1.82 -6.34
CA GLU A 42 -4.18 2.43 -5.50
C GLU A 42 -5.42 1.52 -5.43
N VAL A 43 -5.91 1.06 -6.59
CA VAL A 43 -7.09 0.19 -6.66
C VAL A 43 -6.81 -1.16 -6.00
N PHE A 44 -5.66 -1.77 -6.32
CA PHE A 44 -5.30 -3.08 -5.77
C PHE A 44 -5.07 -3.03 -4.26
N GLY A 45 -4.35 -2.02 -3.77
CA GLY A 45 -4.09 -1.82 -2.35
C GLY A 45 -5.38 -1.65 -1.55
N ARG A 46 -6.31 -0.84 -2.05
CA ARG A 46 -7.61 -0.65 -1.40
C ARG A 46 -8.39 -1.95 -1.30
N ARG A 47 -8.52 -2.69 -2.41
CA ARG A 47 -9.29 -3.95 -2.44
C ARG A 47 -8.64 -5.05 -1.59
N THR A 48 -7.32 -5.10 -1.60
CA THR A 48 -6.56 -6.06 -0.78
C THR A 48 -6.71 -5.74 0.70
N GLY A 49 -6.59 -4.47 1.10
CA GLY A 49 -6.85 -4.02 2.47
C GLY A 49 -8.26 -4.37 2.93
N GLU A 50 -9.28 -4.07 2.11
CA GLU A 50 -10.68 -4.43 2.39
C GLU A 50 -10.90 -5.95 2.50
N ALA A 51 -10.18 -6.76 1.71
CA ALA A 51 -10.23 -8.21 1.80
C ALA A 51 -9.62 -8.72 3.11
N VAL A 52 -8.44 -8.21 3.50
CA VAL A 52 -7.79 -8.56 4.77
C VAL A 52 -8.69 -8.19 5.95
N LEU A 53 -9.33 -7.03 5.93
CA LEU A 53 -10.27 -6.64 6.98
C LEU A 53 -11.51 -7.53 7.06
N ARG A 54 -12.02 -8.01 5.91
CA ARG A 54 -13.12 -8.97 5.90
C ARG A 54 -12.72 -10.33 6.49
N ILE A 55 -11.50 -10.78 6.21
CA ILE A 55 -10.94 -12.03 6.77
C ILE A 55 -10.74 -11.87 8.29
N SER A 56 -10.14 -10.77 8.73
CA SER A 56 -9.94 -10.49 10.16
C SER A 56 -11.28 -10.38 10.91
N ALA A 57 -12.27 -9.70 10.32
CA ALA A 57 -13.61 -9.62 10.88
C ALA A 57 -14.32 -10.99 10.94
N ALA A 58 -14.05 -11.90 10.00
CA ALA A 58 -14.54 -13.28 10.05
C ALA A 58 -13.87 -14.08 11.18
N GLY A 59 -12.58 -13.84 11.46
CA GLY A 59 -11.90 -14.45 12.61
C GLY A 59 -12.52 -14.04 13.96
N VAL A 60 -13.01 -12.80 14.06
CA VAL A 60 -13.63 -12.27 15.30
C VAL A 60 -15.11 -12.64 15.42
N ALA A 61 -15.90 -12.42 14.37
CA ALA A 61 -17.36 -12.61 14.41
C ALA A 61 -17.81 -14.03 13.99
N GLY A 62 -16.89 -14.86 13.52
CA GLY A 62 -17.17 -16.12 12.84
C GLY A 62 -17.45 -15.95 11.35
N GLU A 63 -17.53 -17.09 10.67
CA GLU A 63 -17.72 -17.16 9.22
C GLU A 63 -19.11 -16.66 8.80
N TYR A 64 -19.17 -15.96 7.66
CA TYR A 64 -20.41 -15.34 7.19
C TYR A 64 -21.30 -16.38 6.49
N HIS A 65 -22.32 -16.86 7.20
CA HIS A 65 -23.34 -17.73 6.61
C HIS A 65 -24.72 -17.07 6.73
N ARG A 66 -25.39 -16.87 5.58
CA ARG A 66 -26.80 -16.42 5.56
C ARG A 66 -27.66 -17.48 6.24
N GLY A 67 -28.43 -17.07 7.25
CA GLY A 67 -29.36 -17.94 7.97
C GLY A 67 -28.81 -18.59 9.24
N ARG A 68 -27.51 -18.47 9.55
CA ARG A 68 -26.99 -18.91 10.84
C ARG A 68 -27.05 -17.76 11.85
N VAL A 69 -27.66 -18.02 13.00
CA VAL A 69 -27.62 -17.08 14.12
C VAL A 69 -26.15 -16.91 14.51
N GLY A 70 -25.57 -15.73 14.23
CA GLY A 70 -24.15 -15.46 14.50
C GLY A 70 -23.80 -15.63 15.99
N GLY A 71 -22.51 -15.56 16.31
CA GLY A 71 -22.04 -15.62 17.69
C GLY A 71 -22.43 -14.40 18.53
N GLN A 72 -21.73 -14.20 19.66
CA GLN A 72 -21.90 -13.04 20.53
C GLN A 72 -21.55 -11.72 19.81
N ILE A 73 -20.76 -11.77 18.74
CA ILE A 73 -20.39 -10.61 17.91
C ILE A 73 -21.15 -10.71 16.58
N VAL A 74 -21.85 -9.64 16.22
CA VAL A 74 -22.66 -9.53 15.00
C VAL A 74 -22.10 -8.45 14.07
N ARG A 75 -22.27 -8.67 12.76
CA ARG A 75 -21.94 -7.69 11.72
C ARG A 75 -23.07 -6.66 11.64
N TYR A 76 -22.73 -5.37 11.73
CA TYR A 76 -23.68 -4.26 11.75
C TYR A 76 -23.63 -3.36 10.51
N GLY A 77 -22.74 -3.66 9.56
CA GLY A 77 -22.58 -2.93 8.31
C GLY A 77 -21.12 -2.61 8.02
N SER A 78 -20.88 -1.46 7.39
CA SER A 78 -19.55 -0.97 7.04
C SER A 78 -19.37 0.48 7.50
N GLN A 79 -18.12 0.91 7.64
CA GLN A 79 -17.73 2.27 7.97
C GLN A 79 -16.53 2.67 7.12
N ASP A 80 -16.41 3.94 6.78
CA ASP A 80 -15.20 4.44 6.16
C ASP A 80 -14.10 4.61 7.21
N GLY A 81 -12.88 4.30 6.79
CA GLY A 81 -11.66 4.42 7.58
C GLY A 81 -10.50 4.86 6.71
N VAL A 82 -9.43 5.26 7.38
CA VAL A 82 -8.16 5.59 6.73
C VAL A 82 -7.08 4.73 7.36
N VAL A 83 -6.22 4.17 6.52
CA VAL A 83 -5.00 3.45 6.91
C VAL A 83 -3.80 4.08 6.25
N SER A 84 -2.64 4.02 6.91
CA SER A 84 -1.37 4.45 6.33
C SER A 84 -0.76 3.29 5.55
N LEU A 85 -0.39 3.54 4.30
CA LEU A 85 0.43 2.66 3.48
C LEU A 85 1.69 3.46 3.07
N SER A 86 2.84 3.17 3.67
CA SER A 86 4.09 3.95 3.62
C SER A 86 3.89 5.43 3.81
N ASN A 87 4.01 6.19 2.73
CA ASN A 87 3.97 7.65 2.70
C ASN A 87 2.58 8.20 2.32
N ARG A 88 1.57 7.35 2.09
CA ARG A 88 0.24 7.76 1.63
C ARG A 88 -0.85 7.26 2.58
N LYS A 89 -1.88 8.10 2.79
CA LYS A 89 -3.09 7.73 3.51
C LYS A 89 -4.11 7.16 2.52
N MET A 90 -4.49 5.90 2.71
CA MET A 90 -5.47 5.22 1.87
C MET A 90 -6.82 5.17 2.55
N ARG A 91 -7.88 5.58 1.84
CA ARG A 91 -9.26 5.44 2.29
C ARG A 91 -9.77 4.03 2.00
N ILE A 92 -10.34 3.40 3.02
CA ILE A 92 -10.83 2.03 2.95
C ILE A 92 -12.20 1.91 3.62
N THR A 93 -13.02 0.97 3.19
CA THR A 93 -14.29 0.66 3.84
C THR A 93 -14.10 -0.57 4.76
N ARG A 94 -14.17 -0.35 6.07
CA ARG A 94 -14.02 -1.40 7.09
C ARG A 94 -15.37 -1.98 7.52
N PRO A 95 -15.46 -3.30 7.80
CA PRO A 95 -16.65 -3.87 8.43
C PRO A 95 -16.88 -3.32 9.84
N ARG A 96 -18.14 -3.19 10.26
CA ARG A 96 -18.52 -2.83 11.63
C ARG A 96 -18.99 -4.07 12.38
N LEU A 97 -18.37 -4.33 13.52
CA LEU A 97 -18.72 -5.42 14.42
C LEU A 97 -19.30 -4.87 15.72
N ARG A 98 -20.32 -5.54 16.26
CA ARG A 98 -20.97 -5.15 17.52
C ARG A 98 -21.32 -6.37 18.35
N ILE A 99 -21.26 -6.24 19.67
CA ILE A 99 -21.74 -7.26 20.60
C ILE A 99 -23.28 -7.34 20.53
N ARG A 100 -23.82 -8.54 20.37
CA ARG A 100 -25.26 -8.82 20.39
C ARG A 100 -25.82 -8.45 21.77
N GLY A 101 -26.86 -7.61 21.78
CA GLY A 101 -27.48 -7.12 23.02
C GLY A 101 -26.66 -6.04 23.76
N GLY A 102 -25.51 -5.62 23.21
CA GLY A 102 -24.73 -4.52 23.76
C GLY A 102 -25.46 -3.18 23.62
N LYS A 103 -25.60 -2.45 24.74
CA LYS A 103 -26.06 -1.05 24.77
C LYS A 103 -25.13 -0.14 23.93
N THR A 104 -25.51 1.13 23.79
CA THR A 104 -24.71 2.18 23.13
C THR A 104 -23.25 2.11 23.60
N GLY A 105 -22.32 1.73 22.71
CA GLY A 105 -20.90 1.50 23.04
C GLY A 105 -20.36 0.08 22.82
N GLY A 106 -21.18 -0.89 22.41
CA GLY A 106 -20.73 -2.28 22.17
C GLY A 106 -19.98 -2.54 20.84
N GLU A 107 -19.32 -1.54 20.24
CA GLU A 107 -18.55 -1.74 19.01
C GLU A 107 -17.26 -2.52 19.29
N VAL A 108 -16.96 -3.48 18.42
CA VAL A 108 -15.74 -4.31 18.50
C VAL A 108 -14.80 -3.87 17.39
N GLY A 109 -13.58 -3.49 17.78
CA GLY A 109 -12.51 -3.15 16.85
C GLY A 109 -12.08 -4.36 16.01
N ILE A 110 -11.53 -4.09 14.82
CA ILE A 110 -10.94 -5.12 13.98
C ILE A 110 -9.43 -5.02 14.19
N GLY A 111 -8.80 -6.05 14.76
CA GLY A 111 -7.37 -6.00 15.10
C GLY A 111 -6.47 -5.70 13.90
N ALA A 112 -6.82 -6.19 12.70
CA ALA A 112 -6.08 -5.85 11.48
C ALA A 112 -6.19 -4.36 11.10
N TYR A 113 -7.33 -3.71 11.38
CA TYR A 113 -7.48 -2.27 11.13
C TYR A 113 -6.63 -1.46 12.10
N ASP A 114 -6.64 -1.82 13.38
CA ASP A 114 -5.86 -1.11 14.40
C ASP A 114 -4.36 -1.24 14.13
N ALA A 115 -3.90 -2.43 13.73
CA ALA A 115 -2.53 -2.65 13.28
C ALA A 115 -2.17 -1.79 12.04
N MET A 116 -3.03 -1.74 11.02
CA MET A 116 -2.76 -0.91 9.82
C MET A 116 -2.84 0.60 10.07
N ARG A 117 -3.54 1.01 11.13
CA ARG A 117 -3.67 2.42 11.51
C ARG A 117 -2.42 2.94 12.23
N ASP A 118 -1.86 2.12 13.11
CA ASP A 118 -0.78 2.53 14.01
C ASP A 118 0.61 2.22 13.43
N ASP A 119 0.71 1.25 12.53
CA ASP A 119 1.99 0.65 12.16
C ASP A 119 2.52 1.19 10.83
N GLY A 120 3.21 2.33 10.91
CA GLY A 120 3.99 2.89 9.79
C GLY A 120 5.05 1.91 9.24
N LEU A 121 5.55 1.00 10.07
CA LEU A 121 6.54 -0.03 9.69
C LEU A 121 5.94 -1.17 8.86
N LEU A 122 4.71 -1.60 9.17
CA LEU A 122 3.99 -2.60 8.35
C LEU A 122 3.74 -2.02 6.95
N SER A 123 3.39 -0.74 6.94
CA SER A 123 3.13 0.05 5.75
C SER A 123 4.39 0.14 4.86
N GLU A 124 5.55 0.43 5.46
CA GLU A 124 6.86 0.45 4.80
C GLU A 124 7.25 -0.91 4.22
N LYS A 125 7.13 -1.99 5.00
CA LYS A 125 7.43 -3.36 4.55
C LYS A 125 6.55 -3.84 3.40
N ILE A 126 5.25 -3.50 3.43
CA ILE A 126 4.32 -3.89 2.37
C ILE A 126 4.66 -3.16 1.06
N TRP A 127 4.99 -1.87 1.11
CA TRP A 127 5.45 -1.15 -0.07
C TRP A 127 6.82 -1.61 -0.55
N ASP A 128 7.78 -1.85 0.33
CA ASP A 128 9.09 -2.41 -0.05
C ASP A 128 8.95 -3.75 -0.78
N THR A 129 7.96 -4.53 -0.38
CA THR A 129 7.64 -5.82 -1.00
C THR A 129 6.91 -5.64 -2.34
N LEU A 130 5.94 -4.72 -2.42
CA LEU A 130 5.14 -4.45 -3.63
C LEU A 130 5.90 -3.72 -4.73
N MET A 131 6.81 -2.80 -4.36
CA MET A 131 7.60 -1.98 -5.30
C MET A 131 8.69 -2.75 -6.03
N LEU A 132 8.78 -4.07 -5.81
CA LEU A 132 9.98 -4.88 -6.04
C LEU A 132 11.17 -4.27 -5.30
N ARG A 133 11.81 -5.06 -4.44
CA ARG A 133 13.16 -4.79 -3.97
C ARG A 133 14.12 -4.62 -5.16
N ARG A 134 14.20 -3.42 -5.71
CA ARG A 134 15.42 -2.87 -6.28
C ARG A 134 16.10 -2.17 -5.13
N ALA A 135 17.13 -2.82 -4.63
CA ALA A 135 18.19 -2.14 -3.92
C ALA A 135 18.73 -1.03 -4.84
N VAL A 136 18.21 0.18 -4.67
CA VAL A 136 18.95 1.41 -4.91
C VAL A 136 19.14 2.09 -3.54
N GLU A 137 19.51 1.27 -2.54
CA GLU A 137 20.26 1.76 -1.39
C GLU A 137 21.70 2.02 -1.87
N SER A 138 21.93 3.15 -2.54
CA SER A 138 23.25 3.77 -2.77
C SER A 138 23.07 5.04 -3.60
N GLY A 139 22.56 6.11 -2.99
CA GLY A 139 22.46 7.40 -3.65
C GLY A 139 22.24 8.61 -2.74
N GLN A 140 22.07 8.41 -1.43
CA GLN A 140 21.94 9.51 -0.46
C GLN A 140 22.91 9.32 0.69
N HIS A 141 24.19 9.33 0.34
CA HIS A 141 25.28 9.86 1.16
C HIS A 141 26.47 10.00 0.22
N LEU A 142 26.68 11.21 -0.29
CA LEU A 142 27.96 11.85 -0.66
C LEU A 142 27.71 12.85 -1.80
N PHE A 143 27.69 14.12 -1.40
CA PHE A 143 27.74 15.38 -2.18
C PHE A 143 26.51 15.73 -3.02
#